data_AF-A0A0D7PQ45-F1
#
_entry.id   AF-A0A0D7PQ45-F1
#
_cell.length_a   1.000
_cell.length_b   1.000
_cell.length_c   1.000
_cell.angle_alpha   90.00
_cell.angle_beta   90.00
_cell.angle_gamma   90.00
#
_symmetry.space_group_name_H-M   'P 1'
#
loop_
_entity.id
_entity.type
_entity.pdbx_description
1 polymer ?
#
loop_
_entity_poly.entity_id
_entity_poly.type
_entity_poly.pdbx_seq_one_letter_code
_entity_poly.pdbx_strand_id
1 'polypeptide(L)'
;MLFSAIDDKQTVIRNSKTGVYRQAKLYERNSELYAGVGGGFIRLMEQGRTSSPNMLWDDIEVKYEVTTGIHRALKYVEKRAAH
;
A
#
# COMPACT_ATOMS: atom_id res chain seq x y z
N MET A 1 10.79 0.04 -13.55
CA MET A 1 10.67 -1.17 -12.70
C MET A 1 9.22 -1.67 -12.72
N LEU A 2 9.04 -3.00 -12.69
CA LEU A 2 7.73 -3.64 -12.56
C LEU A 2 7.27 -3.63 -11.10
N PHE A 3 6.03 -4.07 -10.86
CA PHE A 3 5.56 -4.34 -9.50
C PHE A 3 6.15 -5.65 -8.99
N SER A 4 6.72 -5.62 -7.80
CA SER A 4 7.22 -6.79 -7.09
C SER A 4 6.28 -7.08 -5.91
N ALA A 5 5.88 -8.34 -5.73
CA ALA A 5 5.11 -8.72 -4.56
C ALA A 5 5.99 -8.63 -3.31
N ILE A 6 5.42 -8.17 -2.20
CA ILE A 6 6.05 -8.30 -0.89
C ILE A 6 5.45 -9.57 -0.27
N ASP A 7 6.18 -10.67 -0.36
CA ASP A 7 5.70 -11.99 0.02
C ASP A 7 5.24 -12.03 1.48
N ASP A 8 4.14 -12.75 1.71
CA ASP A 8 3.50 -12.92 3.03
C ASP A 8 3.18 -11.60 3.76
N LYS A 9 2.96 -10.50 3.01
CA LYS A 9 2.54 -9.21 3.55
C LYS A 9 1.25 -8.73 2.89
N GLN A 10 0.35 -8.26 3.74
CA GLN A 10 -0.98 -7.81 3.36
C GLN A 10 -1.33 -6.45 3.96
N THR A 11 -2.39 -5.88 3.41
CA THR A 11 -3.06 -4.70 3.94
C THR A 11 -4.56 -4.91 3.89
N VAL A 12 -5.30 -4.19 4.73
CA VAL A 12 -6.76 -4.15 4.66
C VAL A 12 -7.18 -2.93 3.86
N ILE A 13 -7.87 -3.15 2.75
CA ILE A 13 -8.50 -2.10 1.95
C ILE A 13 -9.98 -2.02 2.27
N ARG A 14 -10.45 -0.80 2.49
CA ARG A 14 -11.85 -0.47 2.70
C ARG A 14 -12.37 0.42 1.59
N ASN A 15 -13.51 0.05 1.03
CA ASN A 15 -14.24 0.92 0.12
C ASN A 15 -15.13 1.87 0.94
N SER A 16 -14.83 3.17 0.93
CA SER A 16 -15.54 4.17 1.74
C SER A 16 -17.00 4.40 1.33
N LYS A 17 -17.37 4.05 0.10
CA LYS A 17 -18.74 4.18 -0.41
C LYS A 17 -19.64 3.00 -0.01
N THR A 18 -19.07 1.79 0.03
CA THR A 18 -19.83 0.55 0.29
C THR A 18 -19.62 0.00 1.69
N GLY A 19 -18.60 0.48 2.42
CA GLY A 19 -18.22 -0.05 3.73
C GLY A 19 -17.57 -1.43 3.68
N VAL A 20 -17.28 -1.97 2.50
CA VAL A 20 -16.72 -3.32 2.34
C VAL A 20 -15.21 -3.31 2.60
N TYR A 21 -14.77 -4.24 3.44
CA TYR A 21 -13.37 -4.51 3.77
C TYR A 21 -12.86 -5.73 3.00
N ARG A 22 -11.61 -5.69 2.55
CA ARG A 22 -10.93 -6.82 1.90
C ARG A 22 -9.45 -6.82 2.24
N GLN A 23 -8.89 -8.01 2.46
CA GLN A 23 -7.45 -8.18 2.47
C GLN A 23 -6.90 -8.06 1.04
N ALA A 24 -5.79 -7.36 0.90
CA ALA A 24 -5.07 -7.17 -0.35
C ALA A 24 -3.58 -7.47 -0.16
N LYS A 25 -2.97 -8.13 -1.15
CA LYS A 25 -1.52 -8.34 -1.20
C LYS A 25 -0.81 -7.01 -1.39
N LEU A 26 0.34 -6.86 -0.74
CA LEU A 26 1.21 -5.71 -0.90
C LEU A 26 2.22 -5.90 -2.03
N TYR A 27 2.51 -4.78 -2.68
CA TYR A 27 3.46 -4.70 -3.78
C TYR A 27 4.33 -3.46 -3.63
N GLU A 28 5.54 -3.53 -4.16
CA GLU A 28 6.46 -2.41 -4.28
C GLU A 28 6.64 -2.04 -5.75
N ARG A 29 6.72 -0.74 -6.04
CA ARG A 29 7.25 -0.25 -7.31
C ARG A 29 7.96 1.09 -7.09
N ASN A 30 9.22 1.17 -7.52
CA ASN A 30 10.07 2.35 -7.32
C ASN A 30 10.11 2.79 -5.84
N SER A 31 10.24 1.83 -4.92
CA SER A 31 10.23 2.06 -3.46
C SER A 31 8.92 2.55 -2.88
N GLU A 32 7.85 2.72 -3.65
CA GLU A 32 6.52 3.05 -3.15
C GLU A 32 5.66 1.81 -2.94
N LEU A 33 4.76 1.86 -1.97
CA LEU A 33 3.84 0.77 -1.63
C LEU A 33 2.54 0.85 -2.41
N TYR A 34 2.07 -0.32 -2.81
CA TYR A 34 0.82 -0.52 -3.53
C TYR A 34 0.06 -1.72 -2.98
N ALA A 35 -1.26 -1.71 -3.12
CA ALA A 35 -2.12 -2.85 -2.84
C ALA A 35 -2.73 -3.40 -4.14
N GLY A 36 -2.79 -4.72 -4.27
CA GLY A 36 -3.48 -5.37 -5.38
C GLY A 36 -5.00 -5.33 -5.20
N VAL A 37 -5.72 -4.67 -6.11
CA VAL A 37 -7.19 -4.51 -6.05
C VAL A 37 -7.81 -4.65 -7.44
N GLY A 38 -8.76 -5.58 -7.59
CA GLY A 38 -9.60 -5.68 -8.80
C GLY A 38 -8.83 -5.88 -10.12
N GLY A 39 -7.70 -6.59 -10.08
CA GLY A 39 -6.84 -6.80 -11.25
C GLY A 39 -5.82 -5.68 -11.52
N GLY A 40 -5.82 -4.62 -10.70
CA GLY A 40 -4.84 -3.53 -10.76
C GLY A 40 -4.12 -3.30 -9.43
N PHE A 41 -3.38 -2.19 -9.36
CA PHE A 41 -2.61 -1.77 -8.19
C PHE A 41 -3.02 -0.35 -7.78
N ILE A 42 -3.29 -0.13 -6.50
CA ILE A 42 -3.57 1.19 -5.95
C ILE A 42 -2.41 1.62 -5.05
N ARG A 43 -1.94 2.87 -5.19
CA ARG A 43 -0.84 3.38 -4.37
C ARG A 43 -1.34 3.67 -2.96
N LEU A 44 -0.57 3.26 -1.96
CA LEU A 44 -0.82 3.60 -0.56
C LEU A 44 -0.19 4.96 -0.23
N MET A 45 -0.97 5.81 0.43
CA MET A 45 -0.57 7.15 0.85
C MET A 45 -0.75 7.28 2.35
N GLU A 46 -0.23 8.34 2.95
CA GLU A 46 -0.39 8.58 4.39
C GLU A 46 -1.86 8.65 4.83
N GLN A 47 -2.07 8.53 6.15
CA GLN A 47 -3.38 8.73 6.80
C GLN A 47 -4.49 7.80 6.25
N GLY A 48 -4.15 6.57 5.89
CA GLY A 48 -5.13 5.60 5.40
C GLY A 48 -5.64 5.88 3.98
N ARG A 49 -5.03 6.80 3.23
CA ARG A 49 -5.50 7.19 1.89
C ARG A 49 -4.86 6.35 0.79
N THR A 50 -5.50 6.31 -0.38
CA THR A 50 -4.92 5.70 -1.58
C THR A 50 -5.08 6.60 -2.80
N SER A 51 -4.40 6.28 -3.90
CA SER A 51 -4.58 6.96 -5.19
C SER A 51 -5.98 6.82 -5.79
N SER A 52 -6.83 5.95 -5.23
CA SER A 52 -8.25 5.85 -5.57
C SER A 52 -9.08 6.53 -4.46
N PRO A 53 -9.79 7.64 -4.72
CA PRO A 53 -10.46 8.43 -3.68
C PRO A 53 -11.48 7.67 -2.82
N ASN A 54 -12.02 6.56 -3.32
CA ASN A 54 -13.03 5.75 -2.63
C ASN A 54 -12.45 4.51 -1.95
N MET A 55 -11.13 4.34 -1.97
CA MET A 55 -10.43 3.24 -1.33
C MET A 55 -9.50 3.80 -0.25
N LEU A 56 -9.63 3.26 0.95
CA LEU A 56 -8.81 3.56 2.11
C LEU A 56 -8.06 2.30 2.51
N TRP A 57 -6.96 2.46 3.22
CA TRP A 57 -6.29 1.36 3.90
C TRP A 57 -6.35 1.59 5.40
N ASP A 58 -6.57 0.53 6.17
CA ASP A 58 -6.73 0.62 7.62
C ASP A 58 -5.54 -0.01 8.37
N ASP A 59 -5.06 -1.17 7.92
CA ASP A 59 -3.89 -1.86 8.50
C ASP A 59 -2.89 -2.28 7.40
N ILE A 60 -1.59 -2.28 7.74
CA ILE A 60 -0.52 -2.66 6.81
C ILE A 60 0.60 -3.41 7.54
N GLU A 61 1.01 -4.56 6.99
CA GLU A 61 1.98 -5.46 7.65
C GLU A 61 3.46 -5.13 7.36
N VAL A 62 3.74 -3.96 6.77
CA VAL A 62 5.10 -3.52 6.46
C VAL A 62 5.46 -2.23 7.17
N LYS A 63 6.76 -2.04 7.41
CA LYS A 63 7.29 -0.74 7.79
C LYS A 63 7.35 0.16 6.57
N TYR A 64 7.01 1.42 6.78
CA TYR A 64 7.03 2.41 5.73
C TYR A 64 7.48 3.77 6.24
N GLU A 65 7.96 4.58 5.33
CA GLU A 65 8.22 6.01 5.50
C GLU A 65 7.24 6.81 4.65
N VAL A 66 6.95 8.04 5.06
CA VAL A 66 6.09 8.93 4.28
C VAL A 66 6.98 9.85 3.45
N THR A 67 6.73 9.89 2.15
CA THR A 67 7.42 10.83 1.26
C THR A 67 6.98 12.27 1.51
N THR A 68 7.93 13.19 1.38
CA THR A 68 7.64 14.63 1.34
C THR A 68 7.10 15.00 -0.05
N GLY A 69 6.06 15.85 -0.12
CA GLY A 69 5.45 16.28 -1.37
C GLY A 69 3.92 16.22 -1.39
N ILE A 70 3.30 16.50 -2.53
CA ILE A 70 1.83 16.70 -2.66
C ILE A 70 1.02 15.40 -2.45
N HIS A 71 1.61 14.23 -2.75
CA HIS A 71 0.88 12.95 -2.72
C HIS A 71 1.25 12.02 -1.56
N ARG A 72 2.22 12.42 -0.71
CA ARG A 72 2.65 11.77 0.55
C ARG A 72 2.49 10.24 0.53
N ALA A 73 3.09 9.63 -0.49
CA ALA A 73 3.08 8.19 -0.73
C ALA A 73 3.88 7.46 0.34
N LEU A 74 3.48 6.22 0.65
CA LEU A 74 4.21 5.35 1.54
C LEU A 74 5.38 4.71 0.79
N LYS A 75 6.60 4.88 1.30
CA LYS A 75 7.79 4.18 0.84
C LYS A 75 8.02 2.91 1.63
N TYR A 76 8.27 1.81 0.94
CA TYR A 76 8.63 0.56 1.58
C TYR A 76 10.02 0.70 2.23
N VAL A 77 10.09 0.42 3.54
CA VAL A 77 11.35 0.36 4.27
C VAL A 77 11.63 -1.10 4.54
N GLU A 78 12.34 -1.74 3.61
CA GLU A 78 12.79 -3.10 3.79
C GLU A 78 13.68 -3.13 5.04
N LYS A 79 13.31 -3.93 6.05
CA LYS A 79 14.23 -4.30 7.12
C LYS A 79 15.20 -5.27 6.46
N ARG A 80 16.26 -4.78 5.78
CA ARG A 80 17.35 -5.64 5.34
C ARG A 80 17.76 -6.45 6.56
N ALA A 81 17.45 -7.74 6.55
CA ALA A 81 17.98 -8.66 7.53
C ALA A 81 19.50 -8.53 7.37
N ALA A 82 20.14 -7.96 8.38
CA ALA A 82 21.57 -8.05 8.54
C ALA A 82 21.88 -9.55 8.52
N HIS A 83 22.57 -9.98 7.47
CA HIS A 83 23.07 -11.33 7.32
C HIS A 83 24.57 -11.25 7.08
#